data_AF-A0A7J3IY93-F1
#
_entry.id   AF-A0A7J3IY93-F1
#
_cell.length_a   1.000
_cell.length_b   1.000
_cell.length_c   1.000
_cell.angle_alpha   90.00
_cell.angle_beta   90.00
_cell.angle_gamma   90.00
#
_symmetry.space_group_name_H-M   'P 1'
#
loop_
_entity.id
_entity.type
_entity.pdbx_description
1 polymer ?
#
loop_
_entity_poly.entity_id
_entity_poly.type
_entity_poly.pdbx_seq_one_letter_code
_entity_poly.pdbx_strand_id
1 'polypeptide(L)' 'MYGYAGRVLHVDLTTGKTHTEPLNMDYAKKYIGGIGLGMRLWLDYAKPG' A
#
# COMPACT_ATOMS: atom_id res chain seq x y z
N MET A 1 -12.75 -10.72 -0.88
CA MET A 1 -11.61 -11.34 -0.17
C MET A 1 -11.70 -10.91 1.28
N TYR A 2 -11.91 -11.85 2.20
CA TYR A 2 -12.06 -11.56 3.63
C TYR A 2 -10.66 -11.49 4.29
N GLY A 3 -10.43 -10.55 5.21
CA GLY A 3 -9.16 -10.42 5.96
C GLY A 3 -8.34 -9.15 5.71
N TYR A 4 -8.64 -8.37 4.65
CA TYR A 4 -8.00 -7.08 4.39
C TYR A 4 -8.93 -5.94 4.79
N ALA A 5 -8.35 -4.85 5.32
CA ALA A 5 -9.11 -3.62 5.61
C ALA A 5 -9.62 -2.92 4.33
N GLY A 6 -9.08 -3.29 3.16
CA GLY A 6 -9.50 -2.77 1.86
C GLY A 6 -9.06 -1.33 1.58
N ARG A 7 -8.18 -0.75 2.39
CA ARG A 7 -7.68 0.62 2.26
C ARG A 7 -6.21 0.74 2.66
N VAL A 8 -5.51 1.73 2.11
CA VAL A 8 -4.14 2.11 2.44
C VAL A 8 -4.14 3.55 2.96
N LEU A 9 -3.48 3.80 4.09
CA LEU A 9 -3.27 5.13 4.64
C LEU A 9 -1.95 5.69 4.12
N HIS A 10 -2.01 6.85 3.49
CA HIS A 10 -0.86 7.63 3.07
C HIS A 10 -0.64 8.78 4.04
N VAL A 11 0.60 8.95 4.47
CA VAL A 11 1.01 10.01 5.39
C VAL A 11 2.18 10.78 4.76
N ASP A 12 1.95 12.05 4.47
CA ASP A 12 3.01 12.98 4.09
C ASP A 12 3.61 13.58 5.37
N LEU A 13 4.85 13.20 5.69
CA LEU A 13 5.56 13.66 6.89
C LEU A 13 6.08 15.10 6.77
N THR A 14 6.16 15.66 5.56
CA THR A 14 6.55 17.07 5.35
C THR A 14 5.40 18.02 5.68
N THR A 15 4.17 17.67 5.27
CA THR A 15 2.99 18.53 5.48
C THR A 15 2.08 18.09 6.63
N GLY A 16 2.26 16.87 7.15
CA GLY A 16 1.37 16.26 8.13
C GLY A 16 0.02 15.82 7.58
N LYS A 17 -0.20 15.93 6.26
CA LYS A 17 -1.48 15.55 5.63
C LYS A 17 -1.60 14.04 5.51
N THR A 18 -2.82 13.56 5.68
CA THR A 18 -3.17 12.14 5.48
C THR A 18 -4.28 12.01 4.45
N HIS A 19 -4.27 10.90 3.73
CA HIS A 19 -5.40 10.49 2.91
C HIS A 19 -5.46 8.96 2.83
N THR A 20 -6.63 8.43 2.51
CA THR A 20 -6.83 6.99 2.35
C THR A 20 -7.28 6.66 0.94
N GLU A 21 -6.69 5.64 0.35
CA GLU A 21 -7.11 5.09 -0.93
C GLU A 21 -7.57 3.63 -0.79
N PRO A 22 -8.45 3.14 -1.69
CA PRO A 22 -8.79 1.72 -1.73
C PRO A 22 -7.55 0.85 -2.00
N LEU A 23 -7.41 -0.27 -1.28
CA LEU A 23 -6.37 -1.24 -1.56
C LEU A 23 -6.64 -1.90 -2.93
N ASN A 24 -5.63 -1.93 -3.79
CA ASN A 24 -5.70 -2.69 -5.02
C ASN A 24 -5.83 -4.19 -4.71
N MET A 25 -7.00 -4.76 -5.00
CA MET A 25 -7.32 -6.15 -4.66
C MET A 25 -6.57 -7.18 -5.52
N ASP A 26 -6.10 -6.80 -6.71
CA ASP A 26 -5.25 -7.67 -7.52
C ASP A 26 -3.86 -7.82 -6.91
N TYR A 27 -3.32 -6.74 -6.34
CA TYR A 27 -2.08 -6.80 -5.57
C TYR A 27 -2.26 -7.63 -4.31
N ALA A 28 -3.35 -7.42 -3.57
CA ALA A 28 -3.63 -8.18 -2.37
C ALA A 28 -3.76 -9.69 -2.67
N LYS A 29 -4.39 -10.06 -3.80
CA LYS A 29 -4.46 -11.46 -4.27
C LYS A 29 -3.09 -12.02 -4.69
N LYS A 30 -2.27 -11.23 -5.38
CA LYS A 30 -0.96 -11.67 -5.91
C LYS A 30 0.13 -11.75 -4.86
N TYR A 31 0.10 -10.85 -3.88
CA TYR A 31 1.19 -10.65 -2.93
C TYR A 31 0.81 -10.96 -1.47
N ILE A 32 -0.46 -11.29 -1.21
CA ILE A 32 -1.04 -11.75 0.07
C ILE A 32 -0.98 -10.73 1.21
N GLY A 33 0.09 -9.99 1.43
CA GLY A 33 0.21 -9.12 2.60
C GLY A 33 1.61 -9.14 3.16
N GLY A 34 1.78 -8.58 4.36
CA GLY A 34 3.07 -8.52 5.05
C GLY A 34 4.18 -8.02 4.12
N ILE A 35 5.27 -8.78 4.06
CA ILE A 35 6.44 -8.43 3.23
C ILE A 35 6.14 -8.44 1.73
N GLY A 36 5.29 -9.34 1.24
CA GLY A 36 5.00 -9.45 -0.20
C GLY A 36 4.30 -8.20 -0.72
N LEU A 37 3.23 -7.78 -0.05
CA LEU A 37 2.50 -6.56 -0.39
C LEU A 37 3.37 -5.32 -0.11
N GLY A 38 4.12 -5.32 1.01
CA GLY A 38 5.03 -4.22 1.35
C GLY A 38 6.08 -3.95 0.28
N MET A 39 6.72 -5.00 -0.25
CA MET A 39 7.71 -4.87 -1.33
C MET A 39 7.10 -4.35 -2.63
N ARG A 40 5.88 -4.79 -2.96
CA ARG A 40 5.19 -4.27 -4.16
C ARG A 40 4.93 -2.77 -4.04
N LEU A 41 4.40 -2.32 -2.89
CA LEU A 41 4.13 -0.91 -2.63
C LEU A 41 5.43 -0.09 -2.60
N TRP A 42 6.51 -0.65 -2.02
CA TRP A 42 7.81 0.02 -2.03
C TRP A 42 8.31 0.29 -3.44
N LEU A 43 8.24 -0.69 -4.33
CA LEU A 43 8.64 -0.52 -5.74
C LEU A 43 7.79 0.51 -6.49
N ASP A 44 6.53 0.70 -6.10
CA ASP A 44 5.62 1.66 -6.74
C ASP A 44 5.85 3.11 -6.26
N TYR A 45 6.24 3.29 -4.99
CA TYR A 45 6.37 4.63 -4.39
C TYR A 45 7.82 5.09 -4.22
N ALA A 46 8.80 4.20 -4.25
CA ALA A 46 10.21 4.57 -4.21
C ALA A 46 10.73 4.99 -5.59
N LYS A 47 11.59 6.01 -5.61
CA LYS A 47 12.31 6.38 -6.82
C LYS A 47 13.34 5.30 -7.17
N PRO A 48 13.55 4.97 -8.46
CA PRO A 48 14.71 4.20 -8.89
C PRO A 48 16.01 4.87 -8.42
N GLY A 49 16.99 4.04 -8.07
CA GLY A 49 18.34 4.49 -7.69
C GLY A 49 19.17 4.95 -8.88
#